data_AF-A0A0F9IB06-F1
#
_entry.id   AF-A0A0F9IB06-F1
#
_cell.length_a   1.000
_cell.length_b   1.000
_cell.length_c   1.000
_cell.angle_alpha   90.00
_cell.angle_beta   90.00
_cell.angle_gamma   90.00
#
_symmetry.space_group_name_H-M   'P 1'
#
loop_
_entity.id
_entity.type
_entity.pdbx_description
1 polymer ?
#
loop_
_entity_poly.entity_id
_entity_poly.type
_entity_poly.pdbx_seq_one_letter_code
_entity_poly.pdbx_strand_id
1 'polypeptide(L)'
;MNRKGKTVRKCYGCILNLGDHCAIYEDPHGKWQHSKCSSFNDKDLYNKYLENLEKHPPNKPKEQRKATAKLRHTGEHRQGMKSKR
;
A
#
# COMPACT_ATOMS: atom_id res chain seq x y z
N MET A 1 10.59 6.62 -12.04
CA MET A 1 10.04 6.58 -10.67
C MET A 1 8.73 5.83 -10.70
N ASN A 2 8.66 4.63 -10.12
CA ASN A 2 7.45 3.80 -10.13
C ASN A 2 6.46 4.34 -9.08
N ARG A 3 5.49 5.16 -9.51
CA ARG A 3 4.50 5.81 -8.62
C ARG A 3 3.24 4.97 -8.39
N LYS A 4 3.21 3.73 -8.91
CA LYS A 4 2.06 2.82 -8.77
C LYS A 4 1.68 2.66 -7.30
N GLY A 5 0.39 2.79 -7.01
CA GLY A 5 -0.17 2.68 -5.67
C GLY A 5 0.01 3.92 -4.80
N LYS A 6 1.10 4.69 -4.95
CA LYS A 6 1.42 5.78 -4.01
C LYS A 6 0.33 6.84 -4.00
N THR A 7 -0.13 7.20 -2.81
CA THR A 7 -1.14 8.24 -2.62
C THR A 7 -0.58 9.64 -2.84
N VAL A 8 -1.44 10.54 -3.32
CA VAL A 8 -1.08 11.95 -3.51
C VAL A 8 -1.00 12.63 -2.15
N ARG A 9 -0.06 13.57 -1.96
CA ARG A 9 0.12 14.31 -0.70
C ARG A 9 -1.18 14.94 -0.16
N LYS A 10 -2.09 15.32 -1.05
CA LYS A 10 -3.39 15.92 -0.72
C LYS A 10 -4.45 14.88 -0.25
N CYS A 11 -4.18 13.58 -0.33
CA CYS A 11 -5.04 12.52 0.18
C CYS A 11 -5.00 12.36 1.71
N TYR A 12 -4.19 13.15 2.44
CA TYR A 12 -3.98 12.98 3.89
C TYR A 12 -5.28 12.92 4.71
N GLY A 13 -6.31 13.67 4.33
CA GLY A 13 -7.63 13.66 4.99
C GLY A 13 -8.71 12.81 4.30
N CYS A 14 -8.33 11.92 3.38
CA CYS A 14 -9.28 11.09 2.64
C CYS A 14 -9.52 9.75 3.36
N ILE A 15 -10.77 9.34 3.59
CA ILE A 15 -11.12 8.03 4.19
C ILE A 15 -10.68 6.85 3.30
N LEU A 16 -10.49 7.08 2.00
CA LEU A 16 -10.01 6.07 1.04
C LEU A 16 -8.48 6.00 0.99
N ASN A 17 -7.76 6.80 1.79
CA ASN A 17 -6.31 6.75 1.88
C ASN A 17 -5.88 5.77 2.97
N LEU A 18 -5.23 4.68 2.56
CA LEU A 18 -4.73 3.63 3.47
C LEU A 18 -3.27 3.90 3.91
N GLY A 19 -2.72 5.07 3.56
CA GLY A 19 -1.37 5.51 3.89
C GLY A 19 -0.37 5.21 2.77
N ASP A 20 -0.25 3.94 2.37
CA ASP A 20 0.62 3.51 1.29
C ASP A 20 -0.09 3.49 -0.08
N HIS A 21 -1.39 3.19 -0.10
CA HIS A 21 -2.21 3.16 -1.31
C HIS A 21 -3.65 3.66 -1.12
N CYS A 22 -4.37 3.84 -2.22
CA CYS A 22 -5.80 4.15 -2.19
C CYS A 22 -6.62 2.86 -2.20
N ALA A 23 -7.69 2.82 -1.41
CA ALA A 23 -8.59 1.68 -1.31
C ALA A 23 -9.25 1.29 -2.65
N ILE A 24 -9.44 2.25 -3.56
CA ILE A 24 -10.22 2.07 -4.80
C ILE A 24 -9.35 2.14 -6.06
N TYR A 25 -8.31 2.95 -6.07
CA TYR A 25 -7.54 3.26 -7.28
C TYR A 25 -6.11 2.75 -7.17
N GLU A 26 -5.71 1.91 -8.13
CA GLU A 26 -4.31 1.46 -8.26
C GLU A 26 -3.36 2.62 -8.59
N ASP A 27 -3.84 3.62 -9.34
CA ASP A 27 -3.12 4.86 -9.57
C ASP A 27 -3.91 6.06 -9.05
N PRO A 28 -3.67 6.47 -7.78
CA PRO A 28 -4.31 7.64 -7.20
C PRO A 28 -3.96 8.92 -7.95
N HIS A 29 -2.73 9.04 -8.49
CA HIS A 29 -2.29 10.26 -9.17
C HIS A 29 -3.10 10.55 -10.44
N GLY A 30 -3.44 9.52 -11.21
CA GLY A 30 -4.26 9.65 -12.41
C GLY A 30 -5.71 10.09 -12.17
N LYS A 31 -6.20 10.02 -10.92
CA LYS A 31 -7.57 10.45 -10.55
C LYS A 31 -7.65 11.90 -10.08
N TRP A 32 -6.52 12.59 -9.98
CA TRP A 32 -6.49 14.00 -9.63
C TRP A 32 -6.55 14.87 -10.89
N GLN A 33 -7.72 15.47 -11.15
CA GLN A 33 -7.92 16.45 -12.21
C GLN A 33 -8.13 17.83 -11.59
N HIS A 34 -7.51 18.87 -12.14
CA HIS A 34 -7.61 20.24 -11.62
C HIS A 34 -7.41 20.37 -10.11
N SER A 35 -6.44 19.62 -9.56
CA SER A 35 -6.16 19.58 -8.11
C SER A 35 -7.28 19.01 -7.22
N LYS A 36 -8.25 18.28 -7.78
CA LYS A 36 -9.33 17.61 -7.04
C LYS A 36 -9.41 16.12 -7.40
N CYS A 37 -9.76 15.30 -6.41
CA CYS A 37 -10.07 13.89 -6.62
C CYS A 37 -11.59 13.73 -6.67
N SER A 38 -12.11 12.98 -7.66
CA SER A 38 -13.55 12.73 -7.84
C SER A 38 -14.20 12.00 -6.67
N SER A 39 -13.42 11.20 -5.94
CA SER A 39 -13.90 10.33 -4.86
C SER A 39 -13.32 10.69 -3.50
N PHE A 40 -12.92 11.96 -3.33
CA PHE A 40 -12.41 12.42 -2.04
C PHE A 40 -13.49 12.29 -0.97
N ASN A 41 -13.24 11.50 0.08
CA ASN A 41 -14.18 11.25 1.18
C ASN A 41 -15.53 10.63 0.78
N ASP A 42 -15.56 9.85 -0.30
CA ASP A 42 -16.74 9.10 -0.70
C ASP A 42 -16.97 7.89 0.22
N LYS A 43 -18.02 7.96 1.05
CA LYS A 43 -18.38 6.93 2.02
C LYS A 43 -18.92 5.67 1.37
N ASP A 44 -19.60 5.78 0.24
CA ASP A 44 -20.22 4.63 -0.43
C ASP A 44 -19.13 3.74 -1.04
N LEU A 45 -18.09 4.36 -1.60
CA LEU A 45 -16.91 3.66 -2.07
C LEU A 45 -16.13 3.00 -0.92
N TYR A 46 -16.05 3.66 0.23
CA TYR A 46 -15.39 3.09 1.40
C TYR A 46 -16.13 1.86 1.94
N ASN A 47 -17.46 1.93 2.02
CA ASN A 47 -18.28 0.79 2.44
C ASN A 47 -18.13 -0.40 1.50
N LYS A 48 -18.15 -0.18 0.18
CA LYS A 48 -17.89 -1.23 -0.82
C LYS A 48 -16.50 -1.85 -0.68
N TYR A 49 -15.49 -1.07 -0.30
CA TYR A 49 -14.17 -1.59 -0.01
C TYR A 49 -14.17 -2.52 1.21
N LEU A 50 -14.85 -2.13 2.30
CA LEU A 50 -15.00 -2.96 3.49
C LEU A 50 -15.74 -4.27 3.20
N GLU A 51 -16.84 -4.21 2.44
CA GLU A 51 -17.58 -5.40 2.01
C GLU A 51 -16.71 -6.35 1.17
N ASN A 52 -15.87 -5.81 0.29
CA ASN A 52 -14.96 -6.61 -0.52
C ASN A 52 -13.85 -7.27 0.34
N LEU A 53 -13.34 -6.57 1.35
CA LEU A 53 -12.38 -7.14 2.29
C LEU A 53 -12.98 -8.28 3.12
N GLU A 54 -14.25 -8.16 3.50
CA GLU A 54 -14.96 -9.21 4.24
C GLU A 54 -15.17 -10.46 3.37
N LYS A 55 -15.52 -10.27 2.09
CA LYS A 55 -15.68 -11.37 1.13
C LYS A 55 -14.36 -12.03 0.74
N HIS A 56 -13.28 -11.26 0.70
CA HIS A 56 -11.96 -11.72 0.27
C HIS A 56 -10.90 -11.39 1.33
N PRO A 57 -10.91 -12.11 2.47
CA PRO A 57 -9.95 -11.86 3.53
C PRO A 57 -8.52 -12.10 3.01
N PRO A 58 -7.55 -11.23 3.35
CA PRO A 58 -6.18 -11.39 2.91
C PRO A 58 -5.61 -12.71 3.45
N ASN A 59 -4.87 -13.42 2.58
CA ASN A 59 -4.25 -14.69 2.92
C ASN A 59 -3.11 -14.46 3.94
N LYS A 60 -3.44 -14.56 5.23
CA LYS A 60 -2.54 -14.30 6.37
C LYS A 60 -1.16 -14.98 6.23
N PRO A 61 -1.06 -16.28 5.85
CA PRO A 61 0.21 -16.93 5.59
C PRO A 61 1.11 -16.23 4.56
N LYS A 62 0.52 -15.71 3.47
CA LYS A 62 1.28 -15.04 2.40
C LYS A 62 1.82 -13.69 2.86
N GLU A 63 1.02 -12.94 3.62
CA GLU A 63 1.43 -11.65 4.18
C GLU A 63 2.51 -11.82 5.25
N GLN A 64 2.42 -12.84 6.11
CA GLN A 64 3.49 -13.17 7.05
C GLN A 64 4.81 -13.50 6.35
N ARG A 65 4.78 -14.29 5.27
CA ARG A 65 5.99 -14.60 4.48
C ARG A 65 6.63 -13.34 3.89
N LYS A 66 5.83 -12.42 3.36
CA LYS A 66 6.32 -11.13 2.84
C LYS A 66 6.95 -10.28 3.95
N ALA A 67 6.31 -10.19 5.11
CA ALA A 67 6.84 -9.43 6.25
C ALA A 67 8.19 -9.99 6.72
N THR A 68 8.30 -11.31 6.90
CA THR A 68 9.56 -11.99 7.26
C THR A 68 10.65 -11.77 6.21
N ALA A 69 10.31 -11.85 4.92
CA ALA A 69 11.26 -11.59 3.84
C ALA A 69 11.78 -10.14 3.88
N LYS A 70 10.91 -9.16 4.15
CA LYS A 70 11.29 -7.74 4.28
C LYS A 70 12.25 -7.51 5.45
N LEU A 71 11.99 -8.13 6.60
CA LEU A 71 12.89 -8.08 7.77
C LEU A 71 14.26 -8.71 7.48
N ARG A 72 14.28 -9.87 6.81
CA ARG A 72 15.53 -10.53 6.38
C ARG A 72 16.32 -9.72 5.37
N HIS A 73 15.63 -9.02 4.46
CA HIS A 73 16.26 -8.13 3.50
C HIS A 73 17.02 -6.99 4.18
N THR A 74 16.47 -6.43 5.27
CA THR A 74 17.10 -5.34 6.04
C THR A 74 18.09 -5.81 7.10
N GLY A 75 18.28 -7.12 7.27
CA GLY A 75 19.27 -7.68 8.20
C GLY A 75 20.70 -7.46 7.72
N GLU A 76 21.65 -7.48 8.65
CA GLU A 76 23.08 -7.36 8.36
C GLU A 76 23.55 -8.60 7.55
N HIS A 77 23.76 -8.43 6.25
CA HIS A 77 24.22 -9.51 5.37
C HIS A 77 25.73 -9.66 5.54
N ARG A 78 26.20 -10.75 6.17
CA ARG A 78 27.64 -11.10 6.24
C ARG A 78 28.22 -11.57 4.91
N GLN A 79 27.71 -11.08 3.78
CA GLN A 79 28.29 -11.37 2.47
C GLN A 79 29.61 -10.61 2.34
N GLY A 80 30.72 -11.35 2.39
CA GLY A 80 32.07 -10.82 2.16
C GLY A 80 33.03 -10.84 3.35
N MET A 81 32.63 -11.33 4.53
CA MET A 81 33.61 -11.55 5.61
C MET A 81 34.49 -12.75 5.24
N LYS A 82 35.66 -12.48 4.63
CA LYS A 82 36.73 -13.47 4.49
C LYS A 82 37.07 -13.96 5.91
N SER A 83 36.77 -15.23 6.18
CA SER A 83 37.24 -15.94 7.35
C SER A 83 38.76 -15.75 7.44
N LYS A 84 39.23 -14.97 8.41
CA LYS A 84 40.64 -14.96 8.78
C LYS A 84 40.88 -16.26 9.54
N ARG A 85 41.43 -17.24 8.83
CA ARG A 85 42.12 -18.38 9.44
C ARG A 85 43.34 -17.90 10.20
#